data_AF-A0A4P8L0R7-F1
#
_entry.id   AF-A0A4P8L0R7-F1
#
_cell.length_a   1.000
_cell.length_b   1.000
_cell.length_c   1.000
_cell.angle_alpha   90.00
_cell.angle_beta   90.00
_cell.angle_gamma   90.00
#
_symmetry.space_group_name_H-M   'P 1'
#
loop_
_entity.id
_entity.type
_entity.pdbx_description
1 polymer ?
#
loop_
_entity_poly.entity_id
_entity_poly.type
_entity_poly.pdbx_seq_one_letter_code
_entity_poly.pdbx_strand_id
1 'polypeptide(L)' 'MNIEIEREEDGRWIAEIPDLPGVMIYGQSREEAISKVKALALRVLADRLEHGEAIPELHEVFAMPA' A
#
# COMPACT_ATOMS: atom_id res chain seq x y z
N MET A 1 -2.69 8.49 1.75
CA MET A 1 -2.06 7.20 2.14
C MET A 1 -0.55 7.37 2.36
N ASN A 2 -0.04 7.01 3.54
CA ASN A 2 1.40 7.06 3.85
C ASN A 2 2.05 5.67 3.84
N ILE A 3 3.33 5.61 3.45
CA ILE A 3 4.14 4.38 3.52
C ILE A 3 5.08 4.52 4.70
N GLU A 4 5.01 3.58 5.64
CA GLU A 4 6.03 3.39 6.67
C GLU A 4 7.04 2.35 6.18
N ILE A 5 8.32 2.59 6.46
CA ILE A 5 9.40 1.74 5.96
C ILE A 5 10.54 1.64 6.97
N GLU A 6 10.92 0.40 7.27
CA GLU A 6 11.93 0.07 8.26
C GLU A 6 12.89 -1.00 7.73
N ARG A 7 14.09 -1.07 8.33
CA ARG A 7 15.08 -2.10 8.03
C ARG A 7 15.17 -3.05 9.23
N GLU A 8 14.93 -4.31 8.96
CA GLU A 8 14.96 -5.40 9.93
C GLU A 8 16.40 -5.76 10.35
N GLU A 9 16.53 -6.46 11.48
CA GLU A 9 17.82 -6.94 12.00
C GLU A 9 18.55 -7.88 11.02
N ASP A 10 17.79 -8.66 10.25
CA ASP A 10 18.32 -9.55 9.21
C ASP A 10 18.72 -8.83 7.91
N GLY A 11 18.53 -7.50 7.87
CA GLY A 11 18.91 -6.64 6.78
C GLY A 11 17.83 -6.44 5.70
N ARG A 12 16.70 -7.17 5.76
CA ARG A 12 15.55 -6.95 4.87
C ARG A 12 14.88 -5.61 5.17
N TRP A 13 14.12 -5.12 4.21
CA TRP A 13 13.26 -3.95 4.38
C TRP A 13 11.81 -4.40 4.50
N ILE A 14 11.07 -3.82 5.45
CA ILE A 14 9.62 -3.96 5.55
C ILE A 14 8.98 -2.62 5.18
N ALA A 15 7.95 -2.67 4.35
CA ALA A 15 7.14 -1.50 4.04
C ALA A 15 5.67 -1.82 4.30
N GLU A 16 4.96 -0.92 4.99
CA GLU A 16 3.53 -1.04 5.26
C GLU A 16 2.77 0.25 4.93
N ILE A 17 1.45 0.12 4.78
CA ILE A 17 0.52 1.24 4.70
C ILE A 17 -0.47 1.10 5.86
N PRO A 18 -0.31 1.84 6.96
CA PRO A 18 -1.17 1.71 8.14
C PRO A 18 -2.66 1.96 7.83
N ASP A 19 -2.93 2.84 6.86
CA ASP A 19 -4.27 3.16 6.37
C ASP A 19 -4.96 1.94 5.70
N LEU A 20 -4.19 0.92 5.28
CA LEU A 20 -4.68 -0.30 4.66
C LEU A 20 -4.19 -1.54 5.44
N PRO A 21 -4.92 -1.95 6.49
CA PRO A 21 -4.54 -3.11 7.31
C PRO A 21 -4.29 -4.36 6.46
N GLY A 22 -3.13 -5.00 6.68
CA GLY A 22 -2.68 -6.17 5.92
C GLY A 22 -1.86 -5.84 4.67
N VAL A 23 -1.73 -4.56 4.29
CA VAL A 23 -0.82 -4.13 3.21
C VAL A 23 0.57 -3.91 3.79
N MET A 24 1.34 -4.99 3.84
CA MET A 24 2.75 -4.96 4.22
C MET A 24 3.56 -5.96 3.40
N ILE A 25 4.82 -5.65 3.13
CA ILE A 25 5.69 -6.53 2.35
C ILE A 25 7.17 -6.37 2.71
N TYR A 26 7.90 -7.48 2.61
CA TYR A 26 9.34 -7.49 2.70
C TYR A 26 10.00 -7.31 1.32
N GLY A 27 11.14 -6.61 1.29
CA GLY A 27 12.03 -6.45 0.14
C GLY A 27 13.49 -6.59 0.53
N GLN A 28 14.35 -6.92 -0.44
CA GLN A 28 15.81 -6.97 -0.24
C GLN A 28 16.45 -5.58 -0.32
N SER A 29 15.76 -4.61 -0.93
CA SER A 29 16.12 -3.20 -0.89
C SER A 29 14.93 -2.33 -0.48
N ARG A 30 15.24 -1.09 -0.08
CA ARG A 30 14.25 -0.08 0.26
C ARG A 30 13.31 0.19 -0.91
N GLU A 31 13.87 0.33 -2.12
CA GLU A 31 13.13 0.62 -3.35
C GLU A 31 12.22 -0.55 -3.74
N GLU A 32 12.69 -1.79 -3.55
CA GLU A 32 11.89 -2.98 -3.81
C GLU A 32 10.68 -3.06 -2.88
N ALA A 33 10.88 -2.85 -1.57
CA ALA A 33 9.80 -2.85 -0.59
C ALA A 33 8.75 -1.78 -0.91
N ILE A 34 9.18 -0.54 -1.21
CA ILE A 34 8.28 0.56 -1.61
C ILE A 34 7.51 0.24 -2.88
N SER A 35 8.18 -0.30 -3.92
CA SER A 35 7.52 -0.63 -5.18
C SER A 35 6.46 -1.72 -4.98
N LYS A 36 6.79 -2.76 -4.23
CA LYS A 36 5.89 -3.88 -3.97
C LYS A 36 4.71 -3.50 -3.08
N VAL A 37 4.91 -2.66 -2.05
CA VAL A 37 3.81 -2.26 -1.16
C VAL A 37 2.80 -1.39 -1.92
N LYS A 38 3.26 -0.51 -2.82
CA LYS A 38 2.37 0.27 -3.71
C LYS A 38 1.54 -0.64 -4.62
N ALA A 39 2.16 -1.64 -5.22
CA ALA A 39 1.44 -2.60 -6.07
C ALA A 39 0.41 -3.41 -5.27
N LEU A 40 0.74 -3.81 -4.04
CA LEU A 40 -0.18 -4.50 -3.14
C LEU A 40 -1.35 -3.60 -2.74
N ALA A 41 -1.09 -2.34 -2.40
CA ALA A 41 -2.12 -1.36 -2.07
C ALA A 41 -3.14 -1.20 -3.21
N LEU A 42 -2.66 -1.03 -4.44
CA LEU A 42 -3.54 -0.92 -5.62
C LEU A 42 -4.41 -2.17 -5.82
N ARG A 43 -3.88 -3.37 -5.55
CA ARG A 43 -4.66 -4.62 -5.62
C ARG A 43 -5.75 -4.67 -4.56
N VAL A 44 -5.43 -4.27 -3.32
CA VAL A 44 -6.41 -4.24 -2.23
C VAL A 44 -7.51 -3.22 -2.52
N LEU A 45 -7.16 -2.03 -3.01
CA LEU A 45 -8.14 -1.02 -3.38
C LEU A 45 -9.05 -1.50 -4.54
N ALA A 46 -8.48 -2.20 -5.53
CA ALA A 46 -9.26 -2.79 -6.62
C ALA A 46 -10.23 -3.87 -6.12
N ASP A 47 -9.77 -4.80 -5.28
CA ASP A 47 -10.58 -5.88 -4.71
C ASP A 47 -11.75 -5.33 -3.88
N ARG A 48 -11.48 -4.35 -3.00
CA ARG A 48 -12.53 -3.65 -2.23
C ARG A 48 -13.57 -3.00 -3.15
N LEU A 49 -13.13 -2.43 -4.27
CA LEU A 49 -14.01 -1.73 -5.22
C LEU A 49 -14.94 -2.74 -5.92
N GLU A 50 -14.40 -3.89 -6.32
CA GLU A 50 -15.16 -4.98 -6.94
C GLU A 50 -16.23 -5.56 -6.01
N HIS A 51 -15.98 -5.55 -4.69
CA HIS A 51 -16.92 -6.02 -3.68
C HIS A 51 -17.87 -4.93 -3.16
N GLY A 52 -17.76 -3.69 -3.67
CA GLY A 52 -18.62 -2.58 -3.25
C GLY A 52 -18.34 -2.04 -1.85
N GLU A 53 -17.13 -2.27 -1.33
CA GLU A 53 -16.69 -1.71 -0.05
C GLU A 53 -16.42 -0.21 -0.16
N ALA A 54 -16.62 0.51 0.94
CA ALA A 54 -16.25 1.91 1.02
C ALA A 54 -14.72 2.05 1.06
N ILE A 55 -14.17 2.91 0.20
CA ILE A 55 -12.73 3.15 0.09
C ILE A 55 -12.49 4.67 0.18
N PRO A 56 -12.42 5.22 1.40
CA PRO A 56 -12.14 6.65 1.61
C PRO A 56 -10.88 7.12 0.87
N GLU A 57 -9.87 6.26 0.77
CA GLU A 57 -8.56 6.55 0.20
C GLU A 57 -8.59 6.79 -1.32
N LEU A 58 -9.62 6.29 -2.05
CA LEU A 58 -9.74 6.49 -3.49
C LEU A 58 -10.07 7.94 -3.88
N HIS A 59 -10.67 8.72 -2.98
CA HIS A 59 -10.97 10.14 -3.22
C HIS A 59 -9.69 10.96 -3.48
N GLU A 60 -8.56 10.55 -2.90
CA GLU A 60 -7.25 11.19 -3.13
C GLU A 60 -6.61 10.76 -4.46
N VAL A 61 -7.04 9.62 -5.02
CA VAL A 61 -6.44 8.99 -6.21
C VAL A 61 -7.15 9.40 -7.48
N PHE A 62 -8.49 9.45 -7.48
CA PHE A 62 -9.29 9.83 -8.63
C PHE A 62 -10.04 11.13 -8.33
N ALA A 63 -9.48 12.26 -8.77
CA ALA A 63 -10.24 13.50 -8.84
C ALA A 63 -11.20 13.41 -10.03
N MET A 64 -12.50 13.30 -9.77
CA MET A 64 -13.50 13.55 -10.80
C MET A 64 -13.72 15.07 -10.91
N PRO A 65 -13.51 15.69 -12.08
CA PRO A 65 -14.02 17.03 -12.30
C PRO A 65 -15.55 17.00 -12.18
N ALA A 66 -16.10 18.01 -11.49
CA ALA A 66 -17.54 18.23 -11.38
C ALA A 66 -18.18 18.51 -12.75
#